data_AF-A0A7K4FW10-F1
#
_entry.id   AF-A0A7K4FW10-F1
#
_cell.length_a   1.000
_cell.length_b   1.000
_cell.length_c   1.000
_cell.angle_alpha   90.00
_cell.angle_beta   90.00
_cell.angle_gamma   90.00
#
_symmetry.space_group_name_H-M   'P 1'
#
loop_
_entity.id
_entity.type
_entity.pdbx_description
1 polymer ?
#
loop_
_entity_poly.entity_id
_entity_poly.type
_entity_poly.pdbx_seq_one_letter_code
_entity_poly.pdbx_strand_id
1 'polypeptide(L)'
;MYAVISPSAFPKISKIMGELSGFTFYITTYGVSYALSRGIDIDSILDRGIKVRAFSHNFRPIEGLDMPESEAILVARELNSVLVTSDENVKKAAEKEGVKVLMI
;
A
#
# COMPACT_ATOMS: atom_id res chain seq x y z
N MET A 1 -4.09 5.76 -13.79
CA MET A 1 -3.18 4.63 -13.45
C MET A 1 -3.41 4.27 -11.99
N TYR A 2 -3.19 3.03 -11.57
CA TYR A 2 -3.42 2.63 -10.17
C TYR A 2 -2.12 2.67 -9.37
N ALA A 3 -2.23 3.05 -8.10
CA ALA A 3 -1.16 2.96 -7.12
C ALA A 3 -1.70 2.37 -5.83
N VAL A 4 -1.04 1.35 -5.29
CA VAL A 4 -1.35 0.80 -3.97
C VAL A 4 -0.34 1.37 -2.98
N ILE A 5 -0.81 1.89 -1.86
CA ILE A 5 0.03 2.50 -0.83
C ILE A 5 0.26 1.46 0.27
N SER A 6 1.52 1.15 0.51
CA SER A 6 1.95 0.26 1.57
C SER A 6 1.88 0.95 2.95
N PRO A 7 1.57 0.23 4.03
CA PRO A 7 1.45 0.79 5.39
C PRO A 7 2.63 1.66 5.82
N SER A 8 3.86 1.27 5.47
CA SER A 8 5.08 2.01 5.75
C SER A 8 5.02 3.46 5.27
N ALA A 9 4.31 3.73 4.16
CA ALA A 9 4.22 5.03 3.53
C ALA A 9 3.05 5.89 4.05
N PHE A 10 2.21 5.39 4.96
CA PHE A 10 1.07 6.13 5.50
C PHE A 10 1.43 7.47 6.17
N PRO A 11 2.56 7.61 6.91
CA PRO A 11 2.96 8.91 7.44
C PRO A 11 3.24 9.97 6.35
N LYS A 12 3.41 9.55 5.08
CA LYS A 12 3.77 10.42 3.96
C LYS A 12 2.60 10.64 2.98
N ILE A 13 1.36 10.33 3.34
CA ILE A 13 0.18 10.44 2.44
C ILE A 13 0.05 11.82 1.78
N SER A 14 0.22 12.91 2.53
CA SER A 14 0.16 14.26 1.95
C SER A 14 1.20 14.48 0.84
N LYS A 15 2.41 13.93 1.00
CA LYS A 15 3.46 14.00 -0.02
C LYS A 15 3.12 13.13 -1.23
N ILE A 16 2.67 11.89 -0.99
CA ILE A 16 2.25 10.94 -2.03
C ILE A 16 1.21 11.57 -2.95
N MET A 17 0.18 12.19 -2.36
CA MET A 17 -0.92 12.78 -3.13
C MET A 17 -0.50 14.01 -3.94
N GLY A 18 0.46 14.80 -3.45
CA GLY A 18 1.00 15.94 -4.18
C GLY A 18 1.85 15.51 -5.39
N GLU A 19 2.73 14.54 -5.20
CA GLU A 19 3.69 14.10 -6.23
C GLU A 19 3.07 13.18 -7.28
N LEU A 20 2.01 12.44 -6.94
CA LEU A 20 1.39 11.41 -7.79
C LEU A 20 -0.05 11.75 -8.19
N SER A 21 -0.32 13.01 -8.54
CA SER A 21 -1.66 13.59 -8.79
C SER A 21 -2.47 13.01 -9.98
N GLY A 22 -1.96 12.00 -10.69
CA GLY A 22 -2.67 11.28 -11.77
C GLY A 22 -3.06 9.84 -11.44
N PHE A 23 -2.81 9.39 -10.21
CA PHE A 23 -3.09 8.02 -9.78
C PHE A 23 -4.43 7.91 -9.04
N THR A 24 -5.13 6.80 -9.27
CA THR A 24 -6.18 6.36 -8.36
C THR A 24 -5.51 5.50 -7.30
N PHE A 25 -5.55 5.98 -6.06
CA PHE A 25 -4.88 5.34 -4.93
C PHE A 25 -5.75 4.29 -4.25
N TYR A 26 -5.12 3.20 -3.87
CA TYR A 26 -5.69 2.16 -3.04
C TYR A 26 -4.84 1.96 -1.78
N ILE A 27 -5.52 1.67 -0.68
CA ILE A 27 -4.95 1.03 0.51
C ILE A 27 -5.66 -0.31 0.72
N THR A 28 -5.08 -1.17 1.55
CA THR A 28 -5.63 -2.51 1.77
C THR A 28 -6.34 -2.64 3.12
N THR A 29 -7.07 -3.74 3.32
CA THR A 29 -7.86 -3.95 4.55
C THR A 29 -7.00 -4.18 5.79
N TYR A 30 -5.90 -4.94 5.66
CA TYR A 30 -4.87 -5.03 6.69
C TYR A 30 -4.11 -3.70 6.84
N GLY A 31 -3.98 -2.91 5.77
CA GLY A 31 -3.49 -1.54 5.86
C GLY A 31 -4.36 -0.66 6.75
N VAL A 32 -5.69 -0.65 6.53
CA VAL A 32 -6.63 0.07 7.40
C VAL A 32 -6.51 -0.40 8.86
N SER A 33 -6.44 -1.71 9.07
CA SER A 33 -6.27 -2.29 10.42
C SER A 33 -4.95 -1.86 11.08
N TYR A 34 -3.86 -1.81 10.30
CA TYR A 34 -2.56 -1.30 10.74
C TYR A 34 -2.67 0.16 11.19
N ALA A 35 -3.29 1.03 10.37
CA ALA A 35 -3.46 2.44 10.70
C ALA A 35 -4.21 2.63 12.02
N LEU A 36 -5.35 1.95 12.17
CA LEU A 36 -6.17 1.99 13.38
C LEU A 36 -5.39 1.52 14.62
N SER A 37 -4.64 0.42 14.51
CA SER A 37 -3.86 -0.12 15.64
C SER A 37 -2.73 0.80 16.11
N ARG A 38 -2.29 1.74 15.26
CA ARG A 38 -1.18 2.67 15.52
C ARG A 38 -1.62 4.12 15.70
N GLY A 39 -2.93 4.39 15.72
CA GLY A 39 -3.45 5.75 15.85
C GLY A 39 -3.13 6.65 14.65
N ILE A 40 -2.94 6.07 13.46
CA ILE A 40 -2.82 6.83 12.21
C ILE A 40 -4.24 7.22 11.79
N ASP A 41 -4.42 8.51 11.49
CA ASP A 41 -5.69 9.08 11.03
C ASP A 41 -6.06 8.56 9.64
N ILE A 42 -6.77 7.44 9.62
CA ILE A 42 -7.23 6.77 8.40
C ILE A 42 -8.42 7.49 7.76
N ASP A 43 -9.24 8.19 8.56
CA ASP A 43 -10.40 8.92 8.06
C ASP A 43 -9.95 10.05 7.14
N SER A 44 -8.94 10.82 7.56
CA SER A 44 -8.30 11.84 6.71
C SER A 44 -7.68 11.27 5.43
N ILE A 45 -7.24 10.00 5.42
CA ILE A 45 -6.68 9.34 4.23
C ILE A 45 -7.83 9.00 3.26
N LEU A 46 -8.93 8.45 3.79
CA LEU A 46 -10.11 8.04 3.01
C LEU A 46 -10.86 9.26 2.43
N ASP A 47 -11.02 10.33 3.21
CA ASP A 47 -11.67 11.57 2.79
C ASP A 47 -10.99 12.23 1.58
N ARG A 48 -9.71 11.93 1.35
CA ARG A 48 -8.96 12.40 0.19
C ARG A 48 -9.21 11.58 -1.07
N GLY A 49 -10.16 10.66 -1.06
CA GLY A 49 -10.55 9.84 -2.22
C GLY A 49 -9.70 8.59 -2.42
N ILE A 50 -8.90 8.19 -1.43
CA ILE A 50 -8.17 6.92 -1.43
C ILE A 50 -9.17 5.79 -1.20
N LYS A 51 -9.13 4.77 -2.06
CA LYS A 51 -10.07 3.64 -2.01
C LYS A 51 -9.48 2.49 -1.20
N VAL A 52 -10.35 1.67 -0.61
CA VAL A 52 -9.92 0.43 0.04
C VAL A 52 -10.11 -0.74 -0.93
N ARG A 53 -9.11 -1.61 -1.04
CA ARG A 53 -9.21 -2.87 -1.80
C ARG A 53 -8.60 -4.03 -1.00
N ALA A 54 -9.40 -5.06 -0.79
CA ALA A 54 -8.96 -6.30 -0.15
C ALA A 54 -8.34 -7.24 -1.18
N PHE A 55 -7.38 -8.06 -0.75
CA PHE A 55 -6.94 -9.20 -1.56
C PHE A 55 -7.99 -10.33 -1.50
N SER A 56 -8.40 -10.86 -2.65
CA SER A 56 -9.57 -11.76 -2.75
C SER A 56 -9.37 -13.16 -2.14
N HIS A 57 -8.13 -13.57 -1.84
CA HIS A 57 -7.82 -14.94 -1.41
C HIS A 57 -7.21 -14.96 -0.03
N ASN A 58 -7.38 -16.07 0.70
CA ASN A 58 -6.55 -16.34 1.87
C ASN A 58 -5.10 -16.44 1.44
N PHE A 59 -4.25 -15.57 1.98
CA PHE A 59 -2.82 -15.53 1.70
C PHE A 59 -2.02 -15.66 2.99
N ARG A 60 -0.77 -16.08 2.85
CA ARG A 60 0.22 -16.00 3.92
C ARG A 60 1.06 -14.74 3.69
N PRO A 61 1.60 -14.13 4.76
CA PRO A 61 2.58 -13.06 4.60
C PRO A 61 3.72 -13.48 3.67
N ILE A 62 4.19 -12.54 2.85
CA ILE A 62 5.40 -12.71 2.05
C ILE A 62 6.57 -12.84 3.02
N GLU A 63 7.52 -13.72 2.70
CA GLU A 63 8.65 -14.00 3.58
C GLU A 63 9.41 -12.72 3.96
N GLY A 64 9.61 -12.51 5.27
CA GLY A 64 10.29 -11.35 5.81
C GLY A 64 9.43 -10.09 5.94
N LEU A 65 8.14 -10.16 5.62
CA LEU A 65 7.18 -9.05 5.77
C LEU A 65 6.02 -9.42 6.69
N ASP A 66 5.37 -8.39 7.23
CA ASP A 66 4.12 -8.54 7.97
C ASP A 66 2.90 -8.64 7.03
N MET A 67 1.76 -9.00 7.61
CA MET A 67 0.51 -9.18 6.86
C MET A 67 0.05 -7.89 6.13
N PRO A 68 0.07 -6.70 6.76
CA PRO A 68 -0.30 -5.45 6.10
C PRO A 68 0.56 -5.10 4.87
N GLU A 69 1.89 -5.21 4.97
CA GLU A 69 2.77 -4.95 3.82
C GLU A 69 2.59 -5.99 2.72
N SER A 70 2.43 -7.26 3.11
CA SER A 70 2.20 -8.35 2.18
C SER A 70 0.92 -8.19 1.37
N GLU A 71 -0.18 -7.77 2.02
CA GLU A 71 -1.44 -7.52 1.31
C GLU A 71 -1.27 -6.42 0.26
N ALA A 72 -0.58 -5.33 0.61
CA ALA A 72 -0.35 -4.21 -0.31
C ALA A 72 0.39 -4.66 -1.58
N ILE A 73 1.43 -5.49 -1.44
CA ILE A 73 2.16 -6.08 -2.58
C ILE A 73 1.22 -6.95 -3.44
N LEU A 74 0.46 -7.84 -2.81
CA LEU A 74 -0.41 -8.78 -3.52
C LEU A 74 -1.55 -8.07 -4.27
N VAL A 75 -2.14 -7.03 -3.66
CA VAL A 75 -3.15 -6.19 -4.32
C VAL A 75 -2.54 -5.42 -5.48
N ALA A 76 -1.32 -4.89 -5.32
CA ALA A 76 -0.63 -4.19 -6.42
C ALA A 76 -0.36 -5.12 -7.61
N ARG A 77 0.03 -6.36 -7.33
CA ARG A 77 0.23 -7.42 -8.33
C ARG A 77 -1.07 -7.76 -9.06
N GLU A 78 -2.16 -7.99 -8.33
CA GLU A 78 -3.48 -8.30 -8.90
C GLU A 78 -4.00 -7.18 -9.80
N LEU A 79 -3.76 -5.93 -9.41
CA LEU A 79 -4.16 -4.74 -10.15
C LEU A 79 -3.25 -4.39 -11.34
N ASN A 80 -2.10 -5.07 -11.47
CA ASN A 80 -1.01 -4.63 -12.35
C ASN A 80 -0.67 -3.14 -12.14
N SER A 81 -0.58 -2.73 -10.87
CA SER A 81 -0.35 -1.34 -10.46
C SER A 81 1.06 -1.12 -9.94
N VAL A 82 1.42 0.14 -9.66
CA VAL A 82 2.61 0.43 -8.87
C VAL A 82 2.32 0.26 -7.38
N LEU A 83 3.34 -0.07 -6.60
CA LEU A 83 3.34 -0.02 -5.14
C LEU A 83 4.09 1.24 -4.69
N VAL A 84 3.52 2.00 -3.76
CA VAL A 84 4.17 3.13 -3.11
C VAL A 84 4.55 2.71 -1.70
N THR A 85 5.85 2.75 -1.38
CA THR A 85 6.38 2.31 -0.09
C THR A 85 7.52 3.22 0.36
N SER A 86 7.79 3.25 1.66
CA SER A 86 8.99 3.92 2.20
C SER A 86 9.98 2.95 2.85
N ASP A 87 9.75 1.64 2.72
CA ASP A 87 10.59 0.58 3.28
C ASP A 87 11.32 -0.18 2.16
N GLU A 88 12.65 -0.23 2.23
CA GLU A 88 13.51 -0.93 1.27
C GLU A 88 13.31 -2.46 1.28
N ASN A 89 12.92 -3.05 2.41
CA ASN A 89 12.60 -4.47 2.48
C ASN A 89 11.30 -4.78 1.73
N VAL A 90 10.29 -3.92 1.88
CA VAL A 90 9.02 -4.01 1.14
C VAL A 90 9.26 -3.86 -0.35
N LYS A 91 10.08 -2.88 -0.77
CA LYS A 91 10.48 -2.72 -2.17
C LYS A 91 11.09 -4.00 -2.75
N LYS A 92 12.11 -4.56 -2.09
CA LYS A 92 12.80 -5.77 -2.58
C LYS A 92 11.85 -6.95 -2.71
N ALA A 93 10.94 -7.12 -1.76
CA ALA A 93 9.93 -8.17 -1.81
C ALA A 93 8.93 -7.93 -2.97
N ALA A 94 8.47 -6.70 -3.15
CA ALA A 94 7.55 -6.34 -4.22
C ALA A 94 8.16 -6.54 -5.62
N GLU A 95 9.43 -6.17 -5.79
CA GLU A 95 10.15 -6.36 -7.06
C GLU A 95 10.33 -7.85 -7.40
N LYS A 96 10.57 -8.71 -6.39
CA LYS A 96 10.59 -10.18 -6.57
C LYS A 96 9.23 -10.73 -7.01
N GLU A 97 8.15 -10.12 -6.56
CA GLU A 97 6.78 -10.44 -6.96
C GLU A 97 6.38 -9.82 -8.32
N GLY A 98 7.30 -9.15 -9.01
CA GLY A 98 7.07 -8.53 -10.32
C GLY A 98 6.30 -7.21 -10.26
N VAL A 99 6.21 -6.59 -9.08
CA VAL A 99 5.51 -5.31 -8.89
C VAL A 99 6.49 -4.15 -9.04
N LYS A 100 6.08 -3.12 -9.80
CA LYS A 100 6.86 -1.87 -9.92
C LYS A 100 6.69 -1.03 -8.66
N VAL A 101 7.79 -0.50 -8.14
CA VAL A 101 7.79 0.24 -6.86
C VAL A 101 8.16 1.71 -7.07
N LEU A 102 7.46 2.61 -6.37
CA LEU A 102 7.82 4.01 -6.19
C LEU A 102 8.19 4.22 -4.71
N MET A 103 9.43 4.62 -4.47
CA MET A 103 9.92 4.94 -3.13
C MET A 103 9.61 6.39 -2.76
N ILE A 104 9.22 6.64 -1.50
CA ILE A 104 8.89 7.99 -1.01
C ILE A 104 9.39 8.28 0.40
#